data_AF-A0A9W7BZK8-F1
#
_entry.id   AF-A0A9W7BZK8-F1
#
_cell.length_a   1.000
_cell.length_b   1.000
_cell.length_c   1.000
_cell.angle_alpha   90.00
_cell.angle_beta   90.00
_cell.angle_gamma   90.00
#
_symmetry.space_group_name_H-M   'P 1'
#
loop_
_entity.id
_entity.type
_entity.pdbx_description
1 polymer ?
#
loop_
_entity_poly.entity_id
_entity_poly.type
_entity_poly.pdbx_seq_one_letter_code
_entity_poly.pdbx_strand_id
1 'polypeptide(L)'
;MLCDELSLASVPFEVDFIRAKSYLGTTSGALEISTLEVATKGEYSNKDVIIVEDIIDRGKTMTILVSKFKNEGVKTVLPVSLLDKRDVKGRVRDFGQYMAGFSIADEFVVGFGLDYNERFRDIKDVYILSNEGVDRFR
;
A
#
# COMPACT_ATOMS: atom_id res chain seq x y z
N MET A 1 15.71 -3.99 1.94
CA MET A 1 15.75 -3.27 0.65
C MET A 1 15.64 -1.77 0.91
N LEU A 2 14.45 -1.14 0.94
CA LEU A 2 14.36 0.33 1.07
C LEU A 2 15.14 0.93 2.25
N CYS A 3 15.01 0.37 3.45
CA CYS A 3 15.75 0.84 4.63
C CYS A 3 17.27 0.66 4.49
N ASP A 4 17.71 -0.40 3.80
CA ASP A 4 19.13 -0.65 3.55
C ASP A 4 19.67 0.38 2.56
N GLU A 5 18.92 0.69 1.50
CA GLU A 5 19.29 1.74 0.53
C GLU A 5 19.35 3.13 1.17
N LEU A 6 18.36 3.47 2.01
CA LEU A 6 18.36 4.74 2.77
C LEU A 6 19.54 4.82 3.75
N SER A 7 19.87 3.71 4.41
CA SER A 7 21.02 3.62 5.31
C SER A 7 22.34 3.82 4.56
N LEU A 8 22.50 3.19 3.39
CA LEU A 8 23.67 3.38 2.52
C LEU A 8 23.81 4.83 2.03
N ALA A 9 22.69 5.50 1.79
CA ALA A 9 22.64 6.91 1.42
C ALA A 9 22.87 7.88 2.61
N SER A 10 23.07 7.37 3.84
CA SER A 10 23.22 8.17 5.06
C SER A 10 22.05 9.14 5.31
N VAL A 11 20.85 8.77 4.88
CA VAL A 11 19.63 9.52 5.17
C VAL A 11 19.12 9.07 6.55
N PRO A 12 19.00 9.94 7.57
CA PRO A 12 18.38 9.55 8.83
C PRO A 12 16.89 9.29 8.63
N PHE A 13 16.39 8.16 9.12
CA PHE A 13 14.97 7.80 9.01
C PHE A 13 14.47 7.10 10.28
N GLU A 14 13.16 7.19 10.48
CA GLU A 14 12.39 6.39 11.44
C GLU A 14 11.47 5.46 10.65
N VAL A 15 11.23 4.25 11.17
CA VAL A 15 10.33 3.28 10.56
C VAL A 15 9.15 3.06 11.49
N ASP A 16 7.95 3.10 10.93
CA ASP A 16 6.71 2.76 11.62
C ASP A 16 5.84 1.88 10.72
N PHE A 17 4.96 1.08 11.33
CA PHE A 17 4.14 0.10 10.64
C PHE A 17 2.67 0.45 10.76
N ILE A 18 2.01 0.52 9.61
CA ILE A 18 0.60 0.84 9.52
C ILE A 18 -0.15 -0.38 9.04
N ARG A 19 -1.10 -0.85 9.84
CA ARG A 19 -2.08 -1.84 9.39
C ARG A 19 -3.36 -1.13 8.97
N ALA A 20 -3.68 -1.20 7.68
CA ALA A 20 -4.98 -0.78 7.17
C ALA A 20 -5.87 -2.00 6.94
N LYS A 21 -7.08 -1.98 7.50
CA LYS A 21 -8.13 -2.98 7.20
C LYS A 21 -9.27 -2.31 6.47
N SER A 22 -9.67 -2.89 5.34
CA SER A 22 -10.86 -2.47 4.60
C SER A 22 -12.08 -3.23 5.13
N TYR A 23 -13.12 -2.55 5.61
CA TYR A 23 -14.43 -3.18 5.85
C TYR A 23 -15.41 -2.81 4.73
N LEU A 24 -16.22 -3.79 4.30
CA LEU A 24 -17.45 -3.54 3.55
C LEU A 24 -18.58 -3.31 4.55
N GLY A 25 -18.90 -2.05 4.84
CA GLY A 25 -20.17 -1.69 5.48
C GLY A 25 -21.33 -2.01 4.53
N THR A 26 -22.51 -2.31 5.07
CA THR A 26 -23.74 -2.74 4.38
C THR A 26 -24.37 -1.70 3.43
N THR A 27 -23.61 -0.69 3.01
CA THR A 27 -23.99 0.32 2.03
C THR A 27 -22.93 0.31 0.93
N SER A 28 -23.35 -0.16 -0.24
CA SER A 28 -22.56 -0.34 -1.45
C SER A 28 -21.49 0.74 -1.70
N GLY A 29 -20.21 0.38 -1.58
CA GLY A 29 -19.12 1.05 -2.32
C GLY A 29 -18.13 1.90 -1.50
N ALA A 30 -18.42 2.22 -0.24
CA ALA A 30 -17.45 2.91 0.62
C ALA A 30 -16.49 1.89 1.24
N LEU A 31 -15.20 1.99 0.90
CA LEU A 31 -14.14 1.28 1.59
C LEU A 31 -13.92 2.05 2.90
N GLU A 32 -14.54 1.59 3.98
CA GLU A 32 -14.32 2.22 5.30
C GLU A 32 -13.08 1.55 5.91
N ILE A 33 -11.96 2.26 5.94
CA ILE A 33 -10.79 1.83 6.70
C ILE A 33 -11.10 2.11 8.17
N SER A 34 -11.68 1.13 8.86
CA SER A 34 -12.20 1.32 10.22
C SER A 34 -11.11 1.34 11.28
N THR A 35 -9.88 0.94 10.94
CA THR A 35 -8.74 0.99 11.87
C THR A 35 -7.48 1.16 11.05
N LEU A 36 -7.05 2.41 10.93
CA LEU A 36 -5.63 2.73 10.84
C LEU A 36 -5.17 2.75 12.30
N GLU A 37 -4.62 1.63 12.78
CA GLU A 37 -3.78 1.65 13.99
C GLU A 37 -2.48 2.37 13.63
N VAL A 38 -2.60 3.66 13.31
CA VAL A 38 -1.51 4.60 13.25
C VAL A 38 -1.50 5.22 14.63
N ALA A 39 -0.45 4.95 15.39
CA ALA A 39 -0.26 5.55 16.67
C ALA A 39 -0.31 7.09 16.55
N THR A 40 -0.98 7.66 17.54
CA THR A 40 -1.07 9.05 17.97
C THR A 40 -1.19 10.19 16.94
N LYS A 41 -2.34 10.88 17.00
CA LYS A 41 -2.60 12.15 16.32
C LYS A 41 -1.43 13.14 16.50
N GLY A 42 -0.84 13.58 15.40
CA GLY A 42 0.20 14.61 15.39
C GLY A 42 1.64 14.10 15.52
N GLU A 43 1.85 12.80 15.64
CA GLU A 43 3.18 12.16 15.76
C GLU A 43 4.11 12.50 14.58
N TYR A 44 3.54 12.62 13.39
CA TYR A 44 4.27 12.91 12.15
C TYR A 44 4.15 14.38 11.70
N SER A 45 3.58 15.25 12.54
CA SER A 45 3.41 16.66 12.19
C SER A 45 4.75 17.31 11.85
N ASN A 46 4.78 18.10 10.77
CA ASN A 46 5.98 18.76 10.24
C ASN A 46 7.13 17.81 9.83
N LYS A 47 6.90 16.50 9.72
CA LYS A 47 7.86 15.53 9.16
C LYS A 47 7.65 15.33 7.66
N ASP A 48 8.69 14.89 6.96
CA ASP A 48 8.60 14.37 5.59
C ASP A 48 8.31 12.86 5.68
N VAL A 49 7.19 12.39 5.12
CA VAL A 49 6.71 11.01 5.27
C VAL A 49 6.70 10.29 3.92
N ILE A 50 7.30 9.10 3.90
CA ILE A 50 7.23 8.18 2.76
C ILE A 50 6.29 7.04 3.15
N ILE A 51 5.22 6.85 2.38
CA ILE A 51 4.31 5.71 2.53
C ILE A 51 4.78 4.63 1.58
N VAL A 52 5.03 3.43 2.09
CA VAL A 52 5.51 2.30 1.29
C VAL A 52 4.48 1.19 1.32
N GLU A 53 3.93 0.83 0.15
CA GLU A 53 3.02 -0.31 -0.03
C GLU A 53 3.61 -1.35 -1.01
N ASP A 54 3.13 -2.58 -0.91
CA ASP A 54 3.44 -3.66 -1.84
C ASP A 54 2.81 -3.42 -3.22
N ILE A 55 1.53 -3.04 -3.28
CA ILE A 55 0.80 -2.88 -4.53
C ILE A 55 -0.24 -1.75 -4.48
N ILE A 56 -0.18 -0.86 -5.48
CA ILE A 56 -1.29 0.03 -5.81
C ILE A 56 -2.20 -0.69 -6.81
N ASP A 57 -3.29 -1.25 -6.27
CA ASP A 57 -4.42 -1.75 -7.06
C ASP A 57 -5.27 -0.56 -7.54
N ARG A 58 -6.47 -0.36 -6.98
CA ARG A 58 -7.34 0.78 -7.32
C ARG A 58 -6.94 2.10 -6.65
N GLY A 59 -5.96 2.10 -5.75
CA GLY A 59 -5.45 3.32 -5.09
C GLY A 59 -6.29 3.87 -3.94
N LYS A 60 -7.37 3.19 -3.52
CA LYS A 60 -8.24 3.64 -2.42
C LYS A 60 -7.51 3.74 -1.08
N THR A 61 -6.71 2.73 -0.72
CA THR A 61 -5.93 2.72 0.52
C THR A 61 -4.97 3.91 0.56
N MET A 62 -4.20 4.09 -0.51
CA MET A 62 -3.26 5.20 -0.64
C MET A 62 -3.95 6.57 -0.57
N THR A 63 -5.10 6.77 -1.24
CA THR A 63 -5.90 8.00 -1.11
C THR A 63 -6.26 8.32 0.34
N ILE A 64 -6.70 7.32 1.10
CA ILE A 64 -7.10 7.51 2.49
C ILE A 64 -5.89 7.83 3.36
N LEU A 65 -4.78 7.10 3.21
CA LEU A 65 -3.55 7.32 3.95
C LEU A 65 -2.98 8.73 3.71
N VAL A 66 -2.85 9.13 2.44
CA VAL A 66 -2.35 10.47 2.08
C VAL A 66 -3.26 11.55 2.65
N SER A 67 -4.59 11.39 2.55
CA SER A 67 -5.54 12.35 3.10
C SER A 67 -5.42 12.46 4.62
N LYS A 68 -5.27 11.34 5.33
CA LYS A 68 -5.06 11.32 6.78
C LYS A 68 -3.81 12.09 7.18
N PHE A 69 -2.65 11.78 6.58
CA PHE A 69 -1.39 12.45 6.91
C PHE A 69 -1.41 13.95 6.61
N LYS A 70 -2.02 14.36 5.49
CA LYS A 70 -2.23 15.79 5.18
C LYS A 70 -3.06 16.48 6.25
N ASN A 71 -4.14 15.85 6.71
CA ASN A 71 -5.00 16.40 7.76
C ASN A 71 -4.32 16.46 9.15
N GLU A 72 -3.27 15.66 9.36
CA GLU A 72 -2.47 15.66 10.59
C GLU A 72 -1.27 16.64 10.55
N GLY A 73 -1.12 17.40 9.47
CA GLY A 73 -0.11 18.45 9.36
C GLY A 73 1.29 17.92 9.03
N VAL A 74 1.39 16.76 8.38
CA VAL A 74 2.64 16.28 7.79
C VAL A 74 3.14 17.29 6.74
N LYS A 75 4.46 17.53 6.69
CA LYS A 75 5.06 18.53 5.79
C LYS A 75 5.00 18.09 4.33
N THR A 76 5.43 16.86 4.04
CA THR A 76 5.31 16.24 2.72
C THR A 76 4.93 14.76 2.84
N VAL A 77 4.17 14.26 1.88
CA VAL A 77 3.80 12.84 1.80
C VAL A 77 4.18 12.34 0.42
N LEU A 78 5.06 11.34 0.36
CA LEU A 78 5.45 10.64 -0.87
C LEU A 78 4.97 9.19 -0.83
N PRO A 79 3.91 8.86 -1.60
CA PRO A 79 3.53 7.48 -1.87
C PRO A 79 4.57 6.75 -2.72
N VAL A 80 4.93 5.54 -2.30
CA VAL A 80 5.83 4.61 -3.00
C VAL A 80 5.20 3.22 -2.98
N SER A 81 5.29 2.51 -4.10
CA SER A 81 4.84 1.12 -4.20
C SER A 81 5.83 0.25 -4.97
N LEU A 82 5.85 -1.05 -4.68
CA LEU A 82 6.58 -2.00 -5.53
C LEU A 82 5.85 -2.20 -6.86
N LEU A 83 4.55 -2.51 -6.82
CA LEU A 83 3.74 -2.81 -7.99
C LEU A 83 2.62 -1.79 -8.20
N ASP A 84 2.33 -1.48 -9.45
CA ASP A 84 1.28 -0.56 -9.86
C ASP A 84 0.40 -1.14 -10.97
N LYS A 85 -0.87 -1.42 -10.67
CA LYS A 85 -1.86 -1.88 -11.65
C LYS A 85 -2.46 -0.70 -12.41
N ARG A 86 -1.72 -0.15 -13.36
CA ARG A 86 -2.07 1.13 -14.02
C ARG A 86 -3.44 1.16 -14.69
N ASP A 87 -3.85 0.02 -15.24
CA ASP A 87 -5.05 -0.11 -16.09
C ASP A 87 -6.22 -0.82 -15.38
N VAL A 88 -6.16 -0.99 -14.06
CA VAL A 88 -7.26 -1.60 -13.30
C VAL A 88 -8.55 -0.78 -13.41
N LYS A 89 -9.67 -1.48 -13.57
CA LYS A 89 -10.99 -0.84 -13.61
C LYS A 89 -11.31 -0.15 -12.27
N GLY A 90 -11.77 1.09 -12.34
CA GLY A 90 -12.16 1.87 -11.16
C GLY A 90 -10.99 2.41 -10.35
N ARG A 91 -9.85 2.65 -11.02
CA ARG A 91 -8.68 3.30 -10.41
C ARG A 91 -9.00 4.72 -9.93
N VAL A 92 -8.56 5.02 -8.73
CA VAL A 92 -8.59 6.34 -8.08
C VAL A 92 -7.16 6.89 -8.06
N ARG A 93 -6.98 8.19 -8.30
CA ARG A 93 -5.65 8.84 -8.34
C ARG A 93 -5.57 10.05 -7.41
N ASP A 94 -6.41 10.08 -6.38
CA ASP A 94 -6.56 11.20 -5.44
C ASP A 94 -5.50 11.15 -4.32
N PHE A 95 -4.26 10.83 -4.66
CA PHE A 95 -3.12 10.79 -3.74
C PHE A 95 -1.88 11.54 -4.26
N GLY A 96 -1.99 12.24 -5.40
CA GLY A 96 -0.93 13.10 -5.92
C GLY A 96 0.20 12.34 -6.62
N GLN A 97 1.40 12.96 -6.65
CA GLN A 97 2.59 12.35 -7.24
C GLN A 97 3.05 11.14 -6.41
N TYR A 98 3.40 10.05 -7.07
CA TYR A 98 3.85 8.81 -6.44
C TYR A 98 4.93 8.13 -7.28
N MET A 99 5.62 7.17 -6.67
CA MET A 99 6.60 6.31 -7.32
C MET A 99 6.14 4.86 -7.29
N ALA A 100 6.42 4.12 -8.36
CA ALA A 100 6.19 2.69 -8.45
C ALA A 100 7.41 2.01 -9.06
N GLY A 101 7.83 0.87 -8.52
CA GLY A 101 8.93 0.07 -9.06
C GLY A 101 8.57 -0.54 -10.42
N PHE A 102 7.41 -1.18 -10.51
CA PHE A 102 6.94 -1.86 -11.71
C PHE A 102 5.48 -1.53 -12.00
N SER A 103 5.19 -1.31 -13.28
CA SER A 103 3.82 -1.29 -13.78
C SER A 103 3.44 -2.70 -14.23
N ILE A 104 2.29 -3.20 -13.77
CA ILE A 104 1.79 -4.53 -14.13
C ILE A 104 0.38 -4.45 -14.72
N ALA A 105 -0.01 -5.50 -15.44
CA ALA A 105 -1.38 -5.69 -15.90
C ALA A 105 -2.33 -5.94 -14.72
N ASP A 106 -3.64 -5.92 -14.99
CA ASP A 106 -4.66 -6.24 -13.98
C ASP A 106 -4.78 -7.75 -13.74
N GLU A 107 -3.74 -8.31 -13.13
CA GLU A 107 -3.62 -9.72 -12.80
C GLU A 107 -3.61 -9.91 -11.28
N PHE A 108 -4.09 -11.06 -10.79
CA PHE A 108 -3.95 -11.38 -9.37
C PHE A 108 -2.54 -11.92 -9.10
N VAL A 109 -1.76 -11.22 -8.29
CA VAL A 109 -0.36 -11.55 -8.02
C VAL A 109 -0.14 -11.94 -6.56
N VAL A 110 0.79 -12.87 -6.34
CA VAL A 110 1.20 -13.38 -5.02
C VAL A 110 2.72 -13.49 -4.94
N GLY A 111 3.27 -13.67 -3.74
CA GLY A 111 4.72 -13.76 -3.53
C GLY A 111 5.34 -12.42 -3.17
N PHE A 112 6.56 -12.45 -2.65
CA PHE A 112 7.29 -11.26 -2.21
C PHE A 112 6.51 -10.40 -1.21
N GLY A 113 5.84 -11.05 -0.26
CA GLY A 113 4.97 -10.40 0.73
C GLY A 113 3.49 -10.30 0.32
N LEU A 114 3.16 -10.35 -0.97
CA LEU A 114 1.78 -10.39 -1.47
C LEU A 114 1.15 -11.76 -1.17
N ASP A 115 -0.16 -11.77 -0.87
CA ASP A 115 -0.85 -12.98 -0.46
C ASP A 115 -2.15 -13.26 -1.22
N TYR A 116 -2.57 -14.53 -1.09
CA TYR A 116 -3.95 -14.95 -1.30
C TYR A 116 -4.39 -15.72 -0.08
N ASN A 117 -5.37 -15.20 0.68
CA ASN A 117 -5.85 -15.80 1.92
C ASN A 117 -4.72 -16.13 2.92
N GLU A 118 -3.82 -15.17 3.15
CA GLU A 118 -2.64 -15.30 4.03
C GLU A 118 -1.61 -16.36 3.60
N ARG A 119 -1.69 -16.83 2.34
CA ARG A 119 -0.72 -17.78 1.76
C ARG A 119 0.21 -17.09 0.77
N PHE A 120 1.33 -17.74 0.46
CA PHE A 120 2.30 -17.37 -0.59
C PHE A 120 3.20 -16.16 -0.28
N ARG A 121 3.05 -15.49 0.87
CA ARG A 121 3.90 -14.33 1.26
C ARG A 121 5.39 -14.64 1.25
N ASP A 122 5.76 -15.89 1.54
CA ASP A 122 7.12 -16.39 1.75
C ASP A 122 7.86 -16.79 0.47
N ILE A 123 7.18 -16.77 -0.67
CA ILE A 123 7.80 -17.07 -1.97
C ILE A 123 8.61 -15.85 -2.43
N LYS A 124 9.80 -16.08 -2.99
CA LYS A 124 10.79 -15.03 -3.30
C LYS A 124 10.45 -14.16 -4.51
N ASP A 125 9.71 -14.70 -5.47
CA ASP A 125 9.37 -14.00 -6.71
C ASP A 125 7.87 -13.66 -6.73
N VAL A 126 7.50 -12.69 -7.57
CA VAL A 126 6.10 -12.32 -7.81
C VAL A 126 5.54 -13.22 -8.92
N TYR A 127 4.42 -13.90 -8.64
CA TYR A 127 3.75 -14.79 -9.57
C TYR A 127 2.32 -14.34 -9.84
N ILE A 128 1.81 -14.66 -11.03
CA ILE A 128 0.37 -14.59 -11.32
C ILE A 128 -0.29 -15.86 -10.76
N LEU A 129 -1.33 -15.69 -9.96
CA LEU A 129 -2.09 -16.81 -9.41
C LEU A 129 -3.01 -17.39 -10.48
N SER A 130 -2.88 -18.69 -10.75
CA SER A 130 -3.75 -19.38 -11.71
C SER A 130 -5.17 -19.55 -11.16
N ASN A 131 -6.15 -19.73 -12.04
CA ASN A 131 -7.53 -20.04 -11.65
C ASN A 131 -7.63 -21.29 -10.76
N GLU A 132 -6.85 -22.33 -11.07
CA GLU A 132 -6.77 -23.54 -10.26
C GLU A 132 -6.19 -23.27 -8.87
N GLY A 133 -5.24 -22.33 -8.76
CA GLY A 133 -4.75 -21.81 -7.49
C GLY A 133 -5.82 -21.05 -6.72
N VAL A 134 -6.55 -20.15 -7.37
CA VAL A 134 -7.69 -19.44 -6.77
C VAL A 134 -8.69 -20.44 -6.19
N ASP A 135 -9.13 -21.42 -6.99
CA ASP A 135 -10.13 -22.40 -6.56
C ASP A 135 -9.63 -23.28 -5.41
N ARG A 136 -8.35 -23.67 -5.44
CA ARG A 136 -7.76 -24.55 -4.43
C ARG A 136 -7.56 -23.88 -3.07
N PHE A 137 -7.29 -22.57 -3.06
CA PHE A 137 -6.88 -21.85 -1.86
C PHE A 137 -7.91 -20.81 -1.39
N ARG A 138 -9.11 -20.84 -1.98
CA ARG A 138 -10.24 -19.99 -1.61
C ARG A 138 -10.67 -20.14 -0.15
#